data_AF-A0A834LG79-F1
#
_entry.id   AF-A0A834LG79-F1
#
_cell.length_a   1.000
_cell.length_b   1.000
_cell.length_c   1.000
_cell.angle_alpha   90.00
_cell.angle_beta   90.00
_cell.angle_gamma   90.00
#
_symmetry.space_group_name_H-M   'P 1'
#
loop_
_entity.id
_entity.type
_entity.pdbx_description
1 polymer ?
#
loop_
_entity_poly.entity_id
_entity_poly.type
_entity_poly.pdbx_seq_one_letter_code
_entity_poly.pdbx_strand_id
1 'polypeptide(L)'
;MIDMTWFSVLLVGAGCFALGYLLSARYPACKFVSTIVAKETSAVDGNKKSRLKEPLEIEKLADILEDFKMVLVVRNDLKMGKGKIAAQCSHATLGLYKKLLRQAPKSLNRWEMCGQVKVVVKIENEEDLLVLQERAKSLNLPTHITIDAGRTQIAPSELQISSLQYCSFYSRTVMAIMGPADMVDDVTGGLKLL
;
A
#
# COMPACT_ATOMS: atom_id res chain seq x y z
N MET A 1 33.34 -49.85 13.83
CA MET A 1 31.91 -50.19 13.90
C MET A 1 31.19 -48.86 14.04
N ILE A 2 30.54 -48.36 12.98
CA ILE A 2 29.86 -47.06 13.04
C ILE A 2 28.63 -47.26 13.93
N ASP A 3 28.59 -46.57 15.07
CA ASP A 3 27.51 -46.71 16.03
C ASP A 3 26.16 -46.36 15.37
N MET A 4 25.16 -47.22 15.56
CA MET A 4 23.79 -47.06 15.06
C MET A 4 23.17 -45.70 15.42
N THR A 5 23.70 -45.02 16.43
CA THR A 5 23.32 -43.68 16.87
C THR A 5 23.68 -42.60 15.85
N TRP A 6 24.86 -42.65 15.22
CA TRP A 6 25.28 -41.70 14.19
C TRP A 6 24.46 -41.81 12.91
N PHE A 7 24.09 -43.04 12.53
CA PHE A 7 23.25 -43.29 11.37
C PHE A 7 21.83 -42.72 11.57
N SER A 8 21.31 -42.83 12.79
CA SER A 8 20.02 -42.26 13.18
C SER A 8 20.02 -40.72 13.13
N VAL A 9 21.10 -40.08 13.60
CA VAL A 9 21.23 -38.62 13.56
C VAL A 9 21.30 -38.10 12.12
N LEU A 10 22.03 -38.79 11.23
CA LEU A 10 22.11 -38.40 9.82
C LEU A 10 20.77 -38.54 9.09
N LEU A 11 20.00 -39.61 9.38
CA LEU A 11 18.68 -39.80 8.79
C LEU A 11 17.67 -38.75 9.28
N VAL A 12 17.67 -38.42 10.57
CA VAL A 12 16.82 -37.37 11.12
C VAL A 12 17.21 -36.01 10.55
N GLY A 13 18.51 -35.69 10.48
CA GLY A 13 19.01 -34.44 9.90
C GLY A 13 18.65 -34.27 8.43
N ALA A 14 18.85 -35.31 7.61
CA ALA A 14 18.47 -35.29 6.19
C ALA A 14 16.95 -35.18 6.01
N GLY A 15 16.16 -35.86 6.85
CA GLY A 15 14.70 -35.75 6.85
C GLY A 15 14.20 -34.34 7.20
N CYS A 16 14.76 -33.73 8.24
CA CYS A 16 14.43 -32.35 8.61
C CYS A 16 14.84 -31.34 7.52
N PHE A 17 16.00 -31.53 6.88
CA PHE A 17 16.44 -30.66 5.79
C PHE A 17 15.56 -30.80 4.56
N ALA A 18 15.20 -32.02 4.16
CA ALA A 18 14.30 -32.28 3.04
C ALA A 18 12.89 -31.71 3.32
N LEU A 19 12.38 -31.87 4.54
CA LEU A 19 11.10 -31.29 4.94
C LEU A 19 11.14 -29.75 4.93
N GLY A 20 12.21 -29.15 5.45
CA GLY A 20 12.44 -27.70 5.39
C GLY A 20 12.51 -27.17 3.96
N TYR A 21 13.23 -27.87 3.07
CA TYR A 21 13.31 -27.53 1.65
C TYR A 21 11.96 -27.65 0.94
N LEU A 22 11.18 -28.71 1.22
CA LEU A 22 9.85 -28.91 0.65
C LEU A 22 8.84 -27.87 1.14
N LEU A 23 8.89 -27.50 2.42
CA LEU A 23 8.08 -26.41 2.97
C LEU A 23 8.50 -25.08 2.34
N SER A 24 9.79 -24.77 2.27
CA SER A 24 10.29 -23.55 1.62
C SER A 24 9.93 -23.47 0.12
N ALA A 25 9.97 -24.60 -0.60
CA ALA A 25 9.61 -24.66 -2.02
C ALA A 25 8.09 -24.58 -2.26
N ARG A 26 7.26 -25.05 -1.32
CA ARG A 26 5.79 -24.95 -1.40
C ARG A 26 5.25 -23.61 -0.91
N TYR A 27 5.99 -22.92 -0.04
CA TYR A 27 5.67 -21.59 0.48
C TYR A 27 6.73 -20.57 0.04
N PRO A 28 6.78 -20.16 -1.24
CA PRO A 28 7.31 -18.83 -1.52
C PRO A 28 6.46 -17.85 -0.71
N ALA A 29 7.09 -16.92 0.02
CA ALA A 29 6.45 -15.98 0.94
C ALA A 29 5.23 -15.22 0.35
N CYS A 30 5.07 -15.27 -0.98
CA CYS A 30 4.01 -14.65 -1.75
C CYS A 30 2.66 -15.43 -1.81
N LYS A 31 2.60 -16.73 -1.47
CA LYS A 31 1.35 -17.51 -1.65
C LYS A 31 0.31 -17.36 -0.53
N PHE A 32 0.72 -17.01 0.69
CA PHE A 32 -0.21 -16.90 1.82
C PHE A 32 -1.23 -15.77 1.64
N VAL A 33 -0.85 -14.69 0.96
CA VAL A 33 -1.76 -13.56 0.66
C VAL A 33 -2.79 -13.93 -0.42
N SER A 34 -2.42 -14.79 -1.38
CA SER A 34 -3.29 -15.15 -2.50
C SER A 34 -4.52 -15.96 -2.07
N THR A 35 -4.38 -16.83 -1.06
CA THR A 35 -5.47 -17.73 -0.64
C THR A 35 -6.55 -17.01 0.19
N ILE A 36 -6.20 -15.95 0.92
CA ILE A 36 -7.18 -15.12 1.65
C ILE A 36 -8.03 -14.31 0.68
N VAL A 37 -7.44 -13.81 -0.42
CA VAL A 37 -8.15 -13.03 -1.44
C VAL A 37 -9.14 -13.88 -2.25
N ALA A 38 -8.87 -15.17 -2.47
CA ALA A 38 -9.79 -16.04 -3.22
C ALA A 38 -11.12 -16.31 -2.45
N LYS A 39 -11.08 -16.31 -1.12
CA LYS A 39 -12.25 -16.69 -0.28
C LYS A 39 -13.23 -15.55 -0.02
N GLU A 40 -12.85 -14.28 -0.19
CA GLU A 40 -13.77 -13.14 -0.07
C GLU A 40 -14.60 -12.86 -1.36
N THR A 41 -14.37 -13.63 -2.43
CA THR A 41 -15.06 -13.43 -3.73
C THR A 41 -16.43 -14.11 -3.85
N SER A 42 -16.94 -14.76 -2.80
CA SER A 42 -18.19 -15.54 -2.87
C SER A 42 -19.26 -15.04 -1.89
N ALA A 43 -19.53 -13.74 -1.86
CA ALA A 43 -20.82 -13.18 -1.41
C ALA A 43 -20.81 -11.67 -1.64
N VAL A 44 -21.45 -11.23 -2.73
CA VAL A 44 -22.30 -10.03 -2.87
C VAL A 44 -22.50 -9.83 -4.37
N ASP A 45 -23.66 -10.32 -4.81
CA ASP A 45 -24.28 -10.02 -6.09
C ASP A 45 -24.64 -8.53 -6.16
N GLY A 46 -24.37 -7.89 -7.30
CA GLY A 46 -24.45 -6.44 -7.45
C GLY A 46 -23.79 -5.96 -8.74
N ASN A 47 -24.45 -6.25 -9.85
CA ASN A 47 -24.21 -5.76 -11.20
C ASN A 47 -23.70 -4.30 -11.27
N LYS A 48 -22.38 -4.13 -11.45
CA LYS A 48 -21.77 -2.89 -11.95
C LYS A 48 -20.80 -3.25 -13.07
N LYS A 49 -21.25 -3.02 -14.31
CA LYS A 49 -20.46 -3.04 -15.55
C LYS A 49 -19.12 -2.32 -15.31
N SER A 50 -18.05 -3.06 -15.05
CA SER A 50 -16.74 -2.47 -14.79
C SER A 50 -16.22 -1.95 -16.12
N ARG A 51 -16.06 -0.63 -16.23
CA ARG A 51 -15.14 -0.08 -17.23
C ARG A 51 -13.78 -0.71 -16.92
N LEU A 52 -13.32 -1.62 -17.78
CA LEU A 52 -11.94 -2.07 -17.80
C LEU A 52 -11.08 -0.81 -17.92
N LYS A 53 -10.54 -0.36 -16.78
CA LYS A 53 -9.55 0.72 -16.78
C LYS A 53 -8.34 0.15 -17.47
N GLU A 54 -7.88 0.87 -18.48
CA GLU A 54 -6.65 0.58 -19.20
C GLU A 54 -5.51 0.31 -18.20
N PRO A 55 -4.69 -0.72 -18.41
CA PRO A 55 -3.59 -1.05 -17.49
C PRO A 55 -2.70 0.18 -17.27
N LEU A 56 -2.39 0.47 -16.01
CA LEU A 56 -1.52 1.60 -15.67
C LEU A 56 -0.16 1.42 -16.35
N GLU A 57 0.40 2.50 -16.91
CA GLU A 57 1.69 2.42 -17.63
C GLU A 57 2.84 1.89 -16.78
N ILE A 58 2.76 2.05 -15.46
CA ILE A 58 3.73 1.49 -14.52
C ILE A 58 3.85 -0.03 -14.64
N GLU A 59 2.77 -0.71 -15.03
CA GLU A 59 2.79 -2.16 -15.22
C GLU A 59 3.78 -2.61 -16.30
N LYS A 60 4.03 -1.74 -17.29
CA LYS A 60 5.05 -1.96 -18.33
C LYS A 60 6.46 -1.63 -17.81
N LEU A 61 6.57 -0.58 -16.99
CA LEU A 61 7.85 -0.15 -16.41
C LEU A 61 8.42 -1.16 -15.43
N ALA A 62 7.56 -1.93 -14.76
CA ALA A 62 7.95 -2.99 -13.83
C ALA A 62 8.80 -4.10 -14.47
N ASP A 63 8.71 -4.28 -15.80
CA ASP A 63 9.53 -5.26 -16.53
C ASP A 63 10.95 -4.74 -16.82
N ILE A 64 11.20 -3.43 -16.68
CA ILE A 64 12.47 -2.76 -17.08
C ILE A 64 13.23 -2.20 -15.88
N LEU A 65 12.51 -1.57 -14.95
CA LEU A 65 13.11 -0.80 -13.86
C LEU A 65 13.22 -1.63 -12.59
N GLU A 66 14.37 -1.46 -11.92
CA GLU A 66 14.67 -2.27 -10.74
C GLU A 66 14.21 -1.65 -9.42
N ASP A 67 14.22 -0.33 -9.31
CA ASP A 67 13.97 0.36 -8.05
C ASP A 67 12.55 0.94 -7.97
N PHE A 68 11.76 0.39 -7.06
CA PHE A 68 10.40 0.85 -6.76
C PHE A 68 10.28 1.29 -5.30
N LYS A 69 9.54 2.37 -5.06
CA LYS A 69 9.25 2.85 -3.71
C LYS A 69 7.84 3.41 -3.58
N MET A 70 7.39 3.48 -2.33
CA MET A 70 6.19 4.21 -1.95
C MET A 70 6.58 5.42 -1.11
N VAL A 71 6.01 6.59 -1.40
CA VAL A 71 6.15 7.79 -0.58
C VAL A 71 4.79 8.14 0.04
N LEU A 72 4.81 8.46 1.33
CA LEU A 72 3.67 8.88 2.11
C LEU A 72 3.84 10.36 2.43
N VAL A 73 3.01 11.21 1.83
CA VAL A 73 2.99 12.65 2.04
C VAL A 73 1.98 12.98 3.12
N VAL A 74 2.45 13.44 4.27
CA VAL A 74 1.64 13.71 5.47
C VAL A 74 1.42 15.21 5.64
N ARG A 75 0.17 15.60 5.88
CA ARG A 75 -0.18 16.97 6.27
C ARG A 75 0.26 17.30 7.70
N ASN A 76 1.19 18.25 7.82
CA ASN A 76 1.77 18.71 9.08
C ASN A 76 0.98 19.87 9.72
N ASP A 77 0.13 20.55 8.96
CA ASP A 77 -0.78 21.59 9.43
C ASP A 77 -1.86 21.05 10.38
N LEU A 78 -2.27 19.79 10.19
CA LEU A 78 -3.28 19.13 11.02
C LEU A 78 -2.80 18.77 12.45
N LYS A 79 -1.51 18.99 12.76
CA LYS A 79 -0.89 18.71 14.07
C LYS A 79 -1.25 17.33 14.63
N MET A 80 -1.31 16.33 13.75
CA MET A 80 -1.63 14.96 14.16
C MET A 80 -0.58 14.41 15.13
N GLY A 81 -1.02 13.74 16.20
CA GLY A 81 -0.11 13.01 17.08
C GLY A 81 0.54 11.81 16.37
N LYS A 82 1.71 11.39 16.83
CA LYS A 82 2.52 10.30 16.21
C LYS A 82 1.71 9.03 15.93
N GLY A 83 0.86 8.60 16.87
CA GLY A 83 0.01 7.42 16.69
C GLY A 83 -1.04 7.59 15.59
N LYS A 84 -1.65 8.78 15.48
CA LYS A 84 -2.62 9.10 14.43
C LYS A 84 -1.93 9.15 13.07
N ILE A 85 -0.74 9.76 12.99
CA ILE A 85 0.09 9.76 11.77
C ILE A 85 0.36 8.32 11.30
N ALA A 86 0.83 7.45 12.21
CA ALA A 86 1.14 6.06 11.88
C ALA A 86 -0.10 5.30 11.35
N ALA A 87 -1.26 5.48 11.99
CA ALA A 87 -2.51 4.87 11.55
C ALA A 87 -2.94 5.38 10.16
N GLN A 88 -2.89 6.69 9.92
CA GLN A 88 -3.24 7.29 8.64
C GLN A 88 -2.29 6.86 7.51
N CYS A 89 -0.98 6.79 7.78
CA CYS A 89 0.02 6.24 6.86
C CYS A 89 -0.27 4.78 6.49
N SER A 90 -0.68 3.97 7.47
CA SER A 90 -1.06 2.57 7.27
C SER A 90 -2.32 2.45 6.41
N HIS A 91 -3.33 3.29 6.65
CA HIS A 91 -4.53 3.37 5.81
C HIS A 91 -4.20 3.77 4.37
N ALA A 92 -3.33 4.78 4.19
CA ALA A 92 -2.94 5.25 2.87
C ALA A 92 -2.21 4.17 2.07
N THR A 93 -1.27 3.48 2.73
CA THR A 93 -0.53 2.34 2.18
C THR A 93 -1.49 1.23 1.74
N LEU A 94 -2.40 0.80 2.62
CA LEU A 94 -3.33 -0.29 2.32
C LEU A 94 -4.31 0.09 1.20
N GLY A 95 -4.78 1.35 1.18
CA GLY A 95 -5.64 1.86 0.13
C GLY A 95 -4.96 1.83 -1.24
N LEU A 96 -3.69 2.25 -1.32
CA LEU A 96 -2.92 2.18 -2.55
C LEU A 96 -2.59 0.73 -2.95
N TYR A 97 -2.21 -0.11 -1.99
CA TYR A 97 -1.95 -1.53 -2.20
C TYR A 97 -3.15 -2.24 -2.85
N LYS A 98 -4.35 -2.10 -2.27
CA LYS A 98 -5.59 -2.71 -2.80
C LYS A 98 -5.98 -2.18 -4.19
N LYS A 99 -5.59 -0.95 -4.50
CA LYS A 99 -5.78 -0.36 -5.83
C LYS A 99 -4.82 -1.02 -6.84
N LEU A 100 -3.55 -1.15 -6.50
CA LEU A 100 -2.51 -1.73 -7.36
C LEU A 100 -2.69 -3.23 -7.56
N LEU A 101 -3.13 -3.96 -6.54
CA LEU A 101 -3.41 -5.39 -6.64
C LEU A 101 -4.35 -5.73 -7.82
N ARG A 102 -5.26 -4.81 -8.17
CA ARG A 102 -6.21 -4.98 -9.28
C ARG A 102 -5.80 -4.29 -10.58
N GLN A 103 -4.95 -3.27 -10.52
CA GLN A 103 -4.67 -2.36 -11.65
C GLN A 103 -3.26 -2.47 -12.20
N ALA A 104 -2.30 -2.87 -11.38
CA ALA A 104 -0.88 -2.97 -11.72
C ALA A 104 -0.17 -4.01 -10.81
N PRO A 105 -0.52 -5.30 -10.91
CA PRO A 105 0.02 -6.35 -10.05
C PRO A 105 1.53 -6.61 -10.23
N LYS A 106 2.11 -6.46 -11.43
CA LYS A 106 3.56 -6.58 -11.63
C LYS A 106 4.30 -5.46 -10.93
N SER A 107 3.79 -4.23 -11.05
CA SER A 107 4.36 -3.05 -10.37
C SER A 107 4.36 -3.23 -8.85
N LEU A 108 3.25 -3.76 -8.32
CA LEU A 108 3.13 -4.06 -6.91
C LEU A 108 4.14 -5.14 -6.47
N ASN A 109 4.23 -6.24 -7.23
CA ASN A 109 5.20 -7.30 -6.97
C ASN A 109 6.63 -6.76 -7.00
N ARG A 110 6.97 -5.89 -7.96
CA ARG A 110 8.30 -5.27 -8.02
C ARG A 110 8.62 -4.48 -6.76
N TRP A 111 7.69 -3.66 -6.28
CA TRP A 111 7.85 -2.94 -5.02
C TRP A 111 7.99 -3.88 -3.81
N GLU A 112 7.26 -4.99 -3.77
CA GLU A 112 7.42 -6.02 -2.73
C GLU A 112 8.82 -6.66 -2.77
N MET A 113 9.33 -6.99 -3.97
CA MET A 113 10.68 -7.51 -4.18
C MET A 113 11.77 -6.51 -3.79
N CYS A 114 11.50 -5.21 -3.89
CA CYS A 114 12.40 -4.14 -3.43
C CYS A 114 12.41 -3.97 -1.90
N GLY A 115 11.81 -4.89 -1.13
CA GLY A 115 11.71 -4.76 0.32
C GLY A 115 10.64 -3.77 0.77
N GLN A 116 9.64 -3.50 -0.07
CA GLN A 116 8.44 -2.72 0.26
C GLN A 116 8.74 -1.34 0.87
N VAL A 117 9.71 -0.62 0.29
CA VAL A 117 10.22 0.67 0.77
C VAL A 117 9.11 1.70 0.92
N LYS A 118 9.05 2.33 2.10
CA LYS A 118 8.12 3.42 2.43
C LYS A 118 8.91 4.59 3.00
N VAL A 119 8.82 5.75 2.36
CA VAL A 119 9.42 7.00 2.84
C VAL A 119 8.31 7.95 3.24
N VAL A 120 8.45 8.60 4.41
CA VAL A 120 7.43 9.52 4.93
C VAL A 120 7.95 10.95 4.86
N VAL A 121 7.24 11.79 4.12
CA VAL A 121 7.55 13.21 3.93
C VAL A 121 6.38 14.07 4.41
N LYS A 122 6.63 15.37 4.62
CA LYS A 122 5.63 16.31 5.10
C LYS A 122 5.31 17.43 4.13
N ILE A 123 4.09 17.93 4.25
CA ILE A 123 3.56 19.09 3.55
C ILE A 123 2.73 19.95 4.49
N GLU A 124 2.63 21.25 4.23
CA GLU A 124 2.09 22.23 5.17
C GLU A 124 0.65 22.68 4.86
N ASN A 125 0.01 22.21 3.79
CA ASN A 125 -1.38 22.55 3.47
C ASN A 125 -2.04 21.45 2.59
N GLU A 126 -3.36 21.57 2.38
CA GLU A 126 -4.13 20.62 1.57
C GLU A 126 -3.97 20.88 0.08
N GLU A 127 -3.90 22.15 -0.31
CA GLU A 127 -3.84 22.61 -1.69
C GLU A 127 -2.62 22.04 -2.40
N ASP A 128 -1.44 22.14 -1.78
CA ASP A 128 -0.20 21.58 -2.31
C ASP A 128 -0.26 20.04 -2.38
N LEU A 129 -0.96 19.38 -1.45
CA LEU A 129 -1.16 17.92 -1.50
C LEU A 129 -1.95 17.52 -2.76
N LEU A 130 -2.95 18.33 -3.14
CA LEU A 130 -3.75 18.12 -4.34
C LEU A 130 -2.96 18.43 -5.61
N VAL A 131 -2.15 19.49 -5.60
CA VAL A 131 -1.23 19.81 -6.71
C VAL A 131 -0.26 18.65 -6.95
N LEU A 132 0.31 18.07 -5.89
CA LEU A 132 1.17 16.88 -6.00
C LEU A 132 0.40 15.68 -6.55
N GLN A 133 -0.87 15.49 -6.14
CA GLN A 133 -1.70 14.43 -6.69
C GLN A 133 -1.93 14.61 -8.20
N GLU A 134 -2.21 15.83 -8.65
CA GLU A 134 -2.43 16.13 -10.07
C GLU A 134 -1.15 15.90 -10.88
N ARG A 135 -0.01 16.34 -10.36
CA ARG A 135 1.29 16.07 -10.96
C ARG A 135 1.61 14.57 -11.03
N ALA A 136 1.30 13.82 -9.99
CA ALA A 136 1.46 12.36 -10.03
C ALA A 136 0.54 11.73 -11.09
N LYS A 137 -0.71 12.18 -11.20
CA LYS A 137 -1.65 11.70 -12.22
C LYS A 137 -1.19 12.03 -13.64
N SER A 138 -0.59 13.20 -13.89
CA SER A 138 -0.08 13.55 -15.22
C SER A 138 1.12 12.69 -15.62
N LEU A 139 1.88 12.16 -14.66
CA LEU A 139 2.93 11.17 -14.85
C LEU A 139 2.41 9.72 -14.80
N ASN A 140 1.09 9.50 -14.83
CA ASN A 140 0.45 8.20 -14.71
C ASN A 140 0.84 7.42 -13.43
N LEU A 141 1.24 8.12 -12.37
CA LEU A 141 1.57 7.54 -11.08
C LEU A 141 0.33 7.27 -10.22
N PRO A 142 0.18 6.04 -9.67
CA PRO A 142 -0.93 5.64 -8.86
C PRO A 142 -0.82 6.31 -7.49
N THR A 143 -1.87 7.05 -7.16
CA THR A 143 -2.01 7.68 -5.85
C THR A 143 -3.26 7.21 -5.11
N HIS A 144 -3.24 7.38 -3.80
CA HIS A 144 -4.39 7.20 -2.91
C HIS A 144 -4.33 8.25 -1.79
N ILE A 145 -5.44 8.94 -1.53
CA ILE A 145 -5.54 9.88 -0.41
C ILE A 145 -6.44 9.28 0.66
N THR A 146 -5.94 9.24 1.89
CA THR A 146 -6.73 8.93 3.07
C THR A 146 -7.44 10.17 3.57
N ILE A 147 -8.71 9.97 3.94
CA ILE A 147 -9.59 11.00 4.48
C ILE A 147 -9.93 10.59 5.90
N ASP A 148 -9.68 11.46 6.86
CA ASP A 148 -10.12 11.28 8.23
C ASP A 148 -11.49 11.91 8.41
N ALA A 149 -12.46 11.09 8.84
CA ALA A 149 -13.85 11.50 9.06
C ALA A 149 -14.06 12.20 10.41
N GLY A 150 -12.99 12.46 11.17
CA GLY A 150 -13.09 13.19 12.43
C GLY A 150 -14.04 12.51 13.43
N ARG A 151 -13.79 11.25 13.81
CA ARG A 151 -14.50 10.67 14.96
C ARG A 151 -13.94 11.26 16.26
N THR A 152 -14.41 12.45 16.59
CA THR A 152 -14.31 13.05 17.93
C THR A 152 -15.71 13.41 18.39
N GLN A 153 -16.12 12.73 19.45
CA GLN A 153 -17.29 12.93 20.33
C GLN A 153 -17.98 14.30 20.23
N ILE A 154 -18.85 14.51 19.24
CA ILE A 154 -19.88 15.55 19.31
C ILE A 154 -21.21 14.85 19.10
N ALA A 155 -22.10 15.04 20.07
CA ALA A 155 -23.43 14.46 20.10
C ALA A 155 -24.21 14.84 18.82
N PRO A 156 -24.96 13.89 18.22
CA PRO A 156 -25.78 14.17 17.05
C PRO A 156 -27.09 14.80 17.50
N SER A 157 -27.08 16.10 17.72
CA SER A 157 -28.31 16.87 17.81
C SER A 157 -28.07 18.25 17.21
N GLU A 158 -28.87 18.59 16.21
CA GLU A 158 -29.15 19.97 15.75
C GLU A 158 -28.39 20.57 14.55
N LEU A 159 -27.66 19.80 13.73
CA LEU A 159 -27.15 20.36 12.45
C LEU A 159 -27.58 19.55 11.23
N GLN A 160 -28.89 19.59 10.99
CA GLN A 160 -29.50 19.43 9.67
C GLN A 160 -29.42 20.79 8.94
N ILE A 161 -28.27 21.14 8.36
CA ILE A 161 -28.17 22.34 7.52
C ILE A 161 -27.34 22.05 6.26
N SER A 162 -28.06 22.04 5.13
CA SER A 162 -27.62 22.25 3.74
C SER A 162 -26.42 21.45 3.21
N SER A 163 -26.68 20.66 2.17
CA SER A 163 -25.80 19.74 1.44
C SER A 163 -24.56 20.34 0.75
N LEU A 164 -24.20 21.60 1.02
CA LEU A 164 -23.00 22.27 0.47
C LEU A 164 -21.94 22.61 1.53
N GLN A 165 -22.29 22.60 2.82
CA GLN A 165 -21.34 22.88 3.93
C GLN A 165 -20.86 21.61 4.65
N TYR A 166 -21.10 20.41 4.09
CA TYR A 166 -20.68 19.14 4.72
C TYR A 166 -19.23 18.74 4.41
N CYS A 167 -18.54 19.47 3.52
CA CYS A 167 -17.16 19.17 3.13
C CYS A 167 -16.13 19.52 4.22
N SER A 168 -16.48 20.35 5.21
CA SER A 168 -15.54 20.77 6.27
C SER A 168 -15.29 19.72 7.35
N PHE A 169 -16.01 18.59 7.34
CA PHE A 169 -15.86 17.52 8.35
C PHE A 169 -14.87 16.42 7.94
N TYR A 170 -14.52 16.34 6.66
CA TYR A 170 -13.63 15.31 6.11
C TYR A 170 -12.30 15.93 5.71
N SER A 171 -11.27 15.71 6.53
CA SER A 171 -9.93 16.22 6.23
C SER A 171 -9.14 15.17 5.45
N ARG A 172 -8.61 15.54 4.28
CA ARG A 172 -7.56 14.73 3.64
C ARG A 172 -6.31 14.79 4.52
N THR A 173 -5.71 13.66 4.85
CA THR A 173 -4.62 13.59 5.84
C THR A 173 -3.30 13.17 5.23
N VAL A 174 -3.31 12.08 4.46
CA VAL A 174 -2.11 11.45 3.92
C VAL A 174 -2.35 11.03 2.48
N MET A 175 -1.41 11.34 1.60
CA MET A 175 -1.37 10.78 0.24
C MET A 175 -0.27 9.73 0.14
N ALA A 176 -0.61 8.56 -0.39
CA ALA A 176 0.37 7.57 -0.85
C ALA A 176 0.55 7.69 -2.36
N ILE A 177 1.81 7.60 -2.81
CA ILE A 177 2.23 7.49 -4.21
C ILE A 177 3.23 6.34 -4.32
N MET A 178 3.16 5.53 -5.38
CA MET A 178 4.10 4.43 -5.63
C MET A 178 4.50 4.41 -7.10
N GLY A 179 5.75 4.05 -7.38
CA GLY A 179 6.25 3.83 -8.73
C GLY A 179 7.77 3.64 -8.72
N PRO A 180 8.39 3.72 -9.90
CA PRO A 180 9.83 3.83 -10.04
C PRO A 180 10.40 4.97 -9.19
N ALA A 181 11.55 4.75 -8.56
CA ALA A 181 12.10 5.67 -7.57
C ALA A 181 12.34 7.08 -8.11
N ASP A 182 12.84 7.19 -9.34
CA ASP A 182 13.10 8.42 -10.09
C ASP A 182 11.81 9.22 -10.35
N MET A 183 10.79 8.58 -10.91
CA MET A 183 9.50 9.23 -11.20
C MET A 183 8.79 9.70 -9.92
N VAL A 184 8.92 8.94 -8.83
CA VAL A 184 8.36 9.33 -7.54
C VAL A 184 9.14 10.52 -6.94
N ASP A 185 10.46 10.57 -7.13
CA ASP A 185 11.29 11.70 -6.70
C ASP A 185 11.03 12.96 -7.51
N ASP A 186 10.70 12.85 -8.80
CA ASP A 186 10.28 14.01 -9.59
C ASP A 186 9.12 14.72 -8.90
N VAL A 187 8.15 13.97 -8.38
CA VAL A 187 6.98 14.53 -7.69
C VAL A 187 7.31 14.97 -6.26
N THR A 188 8.04 14.15 -5.49
CA THR A 188 8.12 14.29 -4.03
C THR A 188 9.50 14.65 -3.48
N GLY A 189 10.55 14.67 -4.30
CA GLY A 189 11.94 14.82 -3.88
C GLY A 189 12.28 16.19 -3.28
N GLY A 190 11.47 17.22 -3.56
CA GLY A 190 11.60 18.54 -2.92
C GLY A 190 11.03 18.62 -1.51
N LEU A 191 10.32 17.59 -1.04
CA LEU A 191 9.66 17.59 0.27
C LEU A 191 10.62 17.16 1.38
N LYS A 192 10.39 17.70 2.57
CA LYS A 192 11.16 17.34 3.77
C LYS A 192 10.64 16.03 4.35
N LEU A 193 11.53 15.24 4.95
CA LEU A 193 11.14 14.11 5.79
C LEU A 193 10.26 14.59 6.96
N LEU A 194 9.26 13.79 7.32
CA LEU A 194 8.30 14.12 8.38
C LEU A 194 8.98 14.25 9.75
#